data_AF-W2FJ02-F1
#
_entry.id   AF-W2FJ02-F1
#
_cell.length_a   1.000
_cell.length_b   1.000
_cell.length_c   1.000
_cell.angle_alpha   90.00
_cell.angle_beta   90.00
_cell.angle_gamma   90.00
#
_symmetry.space_group_name_H-M   'P 1'
#
loop_
_entity.id
_entity.type
_entity.pdbx_description
1 polymer ?
#
loop_
_entity_poly.entity_id
_entity_poly.type
_entity_poly.pdbx_seq_one_letter_code
_entity_poly.pdbx_strand_id
1 'polypeptide(L)'
;EPKPTFESGKSTVEWVVNIDNFWDVGSGGDQVGKFKTMAKEKGMSVRDVVLEMVKDKKCGYTRTDVDPQPIPSDGNVKWRSNRDGGFGHTGPCEVYIDDKMVAHGDNCEEDFPGGGDESNKPSIIPSTILRAAASAH
;
A
#
# COMPACT_ATOMS: atom_id res chain seq x y z
N GLU A 1 -4.80 10.52 -14.82
CA GLU A 1 -4.66 9.34 -13.96
C GLU A 1 -5.63 8.24 -14.41
N PRO A 2 -5.15 6.99 -14.58
CA PRO A 2 -6.01 5.82 -14.76
C PRO A 2 -7.05 5.75 -13.63
N LYS A 3 -8.29 5.38 -13.95
CA LYS A 3 -9.38 5.35 -12.95
C LYS A 3 -9.75 3.91 -12.62
N PRO A 4 -9.74 3.49 -11.35
CA PRO A 4 -10.21 2.17 -10.99
C PRO A 4 -11.71 2.02 -11.27
N THR A 5 -12.14 0.80 -11.56
CA THR A 5 -13.56 0.46 -11.67
C THR A 5 -14.02 -0.06 -10.32
N PHE A 6 -15.06 0.57 -9.75
CA PHE A 6 -15.64 0.14 -8.48
C PHE A 6 -16.89 -0.71 -8.69
N GLU A 7 -17.23 -1.52 -7.68
CA GLU A 7 -18.53 -2.16 -7.56
C GLU A 7 -19.66 -1.12 -7.60
N SER A 8 -20.76 -1.47 -8.28
CA SER A 8 -21.89 -0.55 -8.44
C SER A 8 -22.54 -0.23 -7.08
N GLY A 9 -22.77 1.06 -6.82
CA GLY A 9 -23.41 1.53 -5.59
C GLY A 9 -22.52 1.52 -4.34
N LYS A 10 -21.24 1.16 -4.46
CA LYS A 10 -20.27 1.23 -3.35
C LYS A 10 -19.56 2.58 -3.28
N SER A 11 -19.13 2.95 -2.07
CA SER A 11 -18.33 4.16 -1.87
C SER A 11 -16.92 3.96 -2.46
N THR A 12 -16.35 5.05 -2.99
CA THR A 12 -14.94 5.09 -3.41
C THR A 12 -14.01 5.48 -2.27
N VAL A 13 -14.56 5.82 -1.10
CA VAL A 13 -13.84 6.16 0.13
C VAL A 13 -14.59 5.54 1.31
N GLU A 14 -14.08 4.44 1.85
CA GLU A 14 -14.70 3.73 2.97
C GLU A 14 -13.66 2.90 3.72
N TRP A 15 -13.86 2.75 5.03
CA TRP A 15 -13.10 1.81 5.82
C TRP A 15 -13.66 0.40 5.65
N VAL A 16 -12.93 -0.45 4.93
CA VAL A 16 -13.42 -1.78 4.50
C VAL A 16 -13.26 -2.84 5.59
N VAL A 17 -12.13 -2.83 6.31
CA VAL A 17 -11.80 -3.86 7.30
C VAL A 17 -10.86 -3.28 8.35
N ASN A 18 -11.11 -3.60 9.62
CA ASN A 18 -10.09 -3.47 10.65
C ASN A 18 -9.21 -4.72 10.63
N ILE A 19 -7.90 -4.52 10.67
CA ILE A 19 -6.97 -5.62 10.76
C ILE A 19 -6.31 -5.54 12.13
N ASP A 20 -6.53 -6.57 12.94
CA ASP A 20 -5.89 -6.72 14.25
C ASP A 20 -4.37 -6.90 14.11
N ASN A 21 -3.62 -6.64 15.19
CA ASN A 21 -2.19 -6.89 15.19
C ASN A 21 -1.88 -8.35 14.84
N PHE A 22 -1.09 -8.56 13.80
CA PHE A 22 -0.73 -9.91 13.33
C PHE A 22 0.12 -10.67 14.36
N TRP A 23 1.05 -9.96 15.00
CA TRP A 23 1.84 -10.46 16.12
C TRP A 23 1.64 -9.57 17.34
N ASP A 24 1.68 -10.17 18.52
CA ASP A 24 1.67 -9.42 19.77
C ASP A 24 3.06 -8.82 20.06
N VAL A 25 3.33 -7.65 19.48
CA VAL A 25 4.57 -6.87 19.67
C VAL A 25 4.37 -5.65 20.59
N GLY A 26 3.19 -5.58 21.23
CA GLY A 26 2.71 -4.45 22.02
C GLY A 26 2.50 -3.16 21.21
N SER A 27 1.89 -2.16 21.84
CA SER A 27 1.69 -0.83 21.24
C SER A 27 2.84 0.13 21.58
N GLY A 28 3.21 0.99 20.62
CA GLY A 28 4.22 2.06 20.81
C GLY A 28 5.68 1.63 20.76
N GLY A 29 6.59 2.62 20.81
CA GLY A 29 8.03 2.43 20.62
C GLY A 29 8.42 2.26 19.15
N ASP A 30 9.57 1.63 18.89
CA ASP A 30 10.09 1.36 17.54
C ASP A 30 9.32 0.22 16.86
N GLN A 31 8.16 0.53 16.29
CA GLN A 31 7.29 -0.43 15.61
C GLN A 31 7.94 -0.98 14.33
N VAL A 32 8.75 -0.17 13.63
CA VAL A 32 9.49 -0.59 12.44
C VAL A 32 10.53 -1.66 12.79
N GLY A 33 11.35 -1.43 13.81
CA GLY A 33 12.35 -2.40 14.28
C GLY A 33 11.73 -3.68 14.85
N LYS A 34 10.62 -3.56 15.58
CA LYS A 34 9.84 -4.71 16.07
C LYS A 34 9.33 -5.57 14.92
N PHE A 35 8.70 -4.95 13.91
CA PHE A 35 8.23 -5.66 12.72
C PHE A 35 9.38 -6.39 12.03
N LYS A 36 10.50 -5.71 11.73
CA LYS A 36 11.67 -6.30 11.07
C LYS A 36 12.22 -7.51 11.82
N THR A 37 12.31 -7.41 13.14
CA THR A 37 12.79 -8.50 13.99
C THR A 37 11.88 -9.71 13.88
N MET A 38 10.57 -9.51 14.07
CA MET A 38 9.59 -10.60 13.99
C MET A 38 9.50 -11.21 12.59
N ALA A 39 9.47 -10.39 11.55
CA ALA A 39 9.45 -10.82 10.16
C ALA A 39 10.64 -11.73 9.84
N LYS A 40 11.84 -11.36 10.31
CA LYS A 40 13.05 -12.19 10.16
C LYS A 40 12.96 -13.49 10.94
N GLU A 41 12.52 -13.46 12.20
CA GLU A 41 12.40 -14.67 13.04
C GLU A 41 11.37 -15.67 12.49
N LYS A 42 10.28 -15.15 11.89
CA LYS A 42 9.21 -15.97 11.31
C LYS A 42 9.43 -16.31 9.84
N GLY A 43 10.42 -15.70 9.18
CA GLY A 43 10.68 -15.88 7.76
C GLY A 43 9.54 -15.37 6.87
N MET A 44 8.90 -14.25 7.24
CA MET A 44 7.76 -13.67 6.53
C MET A 44 8.09 -12.30 5.94
N SER A 45 7.54 -11.99 4.78
CA SER A 45 7.57 -10.65 4.17
C SER A 45 6.38 -9.78 4.60
N VAL A 46 6.40 -8.48 4.25
CA VAL A 46 5.23 -7.61 4.45
C VAL A 46 4.04 -8.13 3.65
N ARG A 47 4.26 -8.52 2.39
CA ARG A 47 3.23 -9.16 1.55
C ARG A 47 2.61 -10.39 2.20
N ASP A 48 3.40 -11.28 2.79
CA ASP A 48 2.88 -12.49 3.46
C ASP A 48 1.96 -12.11 4.62
N VAL A 49 2.41 -11.21 5.49
CA VAL A 49 1.64 -10.72 6.63
C VAL A 49 0.34 -10.06 6.17
N VAL A 50 0.40 -9.13 5.21
CA VAL A 50 -0.78 -8.42 4.69
C VAL A 50 -1.76 -9.40 4.05
N LEU A 51 -1.31 -10.33 3.21
CA LEU A 51 -2.20 -11.27 2.52
C LEU A 51 -2.88 -12.26 3.47
N GLU A 52 -2.22 -12.63 4.57
CA GLU A 52 -2.82 -13.45 5.62
C GLU A 52 -3.85 -12.65 6.44
N MET A 53 -3.55 -11.39 6.74
CA MET A 53 -4.41 -10.46 7.47
C MET A 53 -5.70 -10.09 6.73
N VAL A 54 -5.60 -9.68 5.46
CA VAL A 54 -6.74 -9.11 4.69
C VAL A 54 -7.76 -10.16 4.24
N LYS A 55 -7.41 -11.45 4.29
CA LYS A 55 -8.28 -12.59 3.93
C LYS A 55 -8.96 -12.40 2.57
N ASP A 56 -10.28 -12.26 2.52
CA ASP A 56 -11.10 -12.12 1.31
C ASP A 56 -11.24 -10.67 0.83
N LYS A 57 -10.71 -9.68 1.56
CA LYS A 57 -10.86 -8.24 1.29
C LYS A 57 -9.76 -7.64 0.39
N LYS A 58 -9.19 -8.44 -0.51
CA LYS A 58 -7.93 -8.16 -1.25
C LYS A 58 -7.94 -6.94 -2.20
N CYS A 59 -9.07 -6.26 -2.44
CA CYS A 59 -9.14 -5.07 -3.30
C CYS A 59 -10.17 -4.00 -2.86
N GLY A 60 -10.63 -4.05 -1.60
CA GLY A 60 -11.75 -3.21 -1.17
C GLY A 60 -12.98 -3.43 -2.06
N TYR A 61 -13.50 -2.35 -2.64
CA TYR A 61 -14.61 -2.38 -3.61
C TYR A 61 -14.16 -2.21 -5.08
N THR A 62 -12.86 -2.30 -5.36
CA THR A 62 -12.36 -2.24 -6.75
C THR A 62 -12.57 -3.60 -7.42
N ARG A 63 -13.06 -3.58 -8.66
CA ARG A 63 -13.32 -4.77 -9.47
C ARG A 63 -12.04 -5.36 -10.04
N THR A 64 -11.92 -6.68 -9.96
CA THR A 64 -10.81 -7.47 -10.54
C THR A 64 -11.23 -8.30 -11.75
N ASP A 65 -12.52 -8.29 -12.09
CA ASP A 65 -13.15 -9.01 -13.20
C ASP A 65 -13.34 -8.12 -14.45
N VAL A 66 -12.56 -7.04 -14.55
CA VAL A 66 -12.56 -6.08 -15.66
C VAL A 66 -11.15 -5.88 -16.20
N ASP A 67 -11.04 -5.25 -17.38
CA ASP A 67 -9.74 -4.97 -17.98
C ASP A 67 -8.83 -4.16 -17.02
N PRO A 68 -7.56 -4.58 -16.85
CA PRO A 68 -6.60 -3.84 -16.05
C PRO A 68 -6.45 -2.40 -16.52
N GLN A 69 -6.29 -1.49 -15.56
CA GLN A 69 -5.98 -0.08 -15.88
C GLN A 69 -4.52 0.07 -16.29
N PRO A 70 -4.20 0.97 -17.24
CA PRO A 70 -2.82 1.27 -17.56
C PRO A 70 -2.09 1.86 -16.35
N ILE A 71 -0.78 1.78 -16.37
CA ILE A 71 0.08 2.35 -15.33
C ILE A 71 0.09 3.88 -15.47
N PRO A 72 0.05 4.66 -14.37
CA PRO A 72 0.16 6.10 -14.43
C PRO A 72 1.36 6.57 -15.26
N SER A 73 1.14 7.51 -16.18
CA SER A 73 2.16 7.95 -17.14
C SER A 73 3.36 8.64 -16.48
N ASP A 74 3.18 9.17 -15.27
CA ASP A 74 4.23 9.76 -14.46
C ASP A 74 4.98 8.74 -13.59
N GLY A 75 4.57 7.45 -13.64
CA GLY A 75 5.20 6.36 -12.91
C GLY A 75 5.04 6.47 -11.40
N ASN A 76 3.98 7.10 -10.91
CA ASN A 76 3.76 7.30 -9.48
C ASN A 76 2.46 6.65 -9.01
N VAL A 77 2.49 6.02 -7.84
CA VAL A 77 1.28 5.67 -7.07
C VAL A 77 1.00 6.79 -6.08
N LYS A 78 -0.25 7.24 -6.02
CA LYS A 78 -0.67 8.42 -5.25
C LYS A 78 -1.78 8.06 -4.29
N TRP A 79 -1.56 8.37 -3.02
CA TRP A 79 -2.52 8.25 -1.93
C TRP A 79 -3.04 9.64 -1.54
N ARG A 80 -4.32 9.75 -1.19
CA ARG A 80 -5.04 11.04 -1.09
C ARG A 80 -4.40 12.00 -0.09
N SER A 81 -4.01 11.51 1.07
CA SER A 81 -3.40 12.25 2.18
C SER A 81 -2.56 11.29 3.02
N ASN A 82 -1.87 11.76 4.06
CA ASN A 82 -1.16 10.86 4.97
C ASN A 82 -2.15 10.06 5.83
N ARG A 83 -3.21 10.69 6.36
CA ARG A 83 -4.02 10.11 7.45
C ARG A 83 -5.26 9.37 6.97
N ASP A 84 -6.12 10.02 6.17
CA ASP A 84 -7.39 9.43 5.69
C ASP A 84 -7.24 8.62 4.40
N GLY A 85 -6.04 8.54 3.83
CA GLY A 85 -5.88 7.87 2.55
C GLY A 85 -4.47 7.48 2.15
N GLY A 86 -3.51 7.39 3.08
CA GLY A 86 -2.09 7.07 2.86
C GLY A 86 -1.42 6.53 4.12
N PHE A 87 -0.20 6.99 4.44
CA PHE A 87 0.61 6.44 5.54
C PHE A 87 0.47 7.22 6.86
N GLY A 88 -0.60 6.95 7.60
CA GLY A 88 -0.91 7.67 8.85
C GLY A 88 -0.14 7.19 10.09
N HIS A 89 0.62 6.11 9.95
CA HIS A 89 1.38 5.45 11.02
C HIS A 89 2.68 4.88 10.48
N THR A 90 3.70 4.83 11.35
CA THR A 90 4.99 4.25 11.03
C THR A 90 4.85 2.77 10.71
N GLY A 91 5.38 2.35 9.58
CA GLY A 91 5.38 0.95 9.20
C GLY A 91 5.89 0.75 7.78
N PRO A 92 6.23 -0.50 7.45
CA PRO A 92 6.69 -0.82 6.12
C PRO A 92 5.53 -0.80 5.12
N CYS A 93 5.85 -0.54 3.86
CA CYS A 93 4.91 -0.68 2.77
C CYS A 93 5.62 -1.21 1.53
N GLU A 94 4.87 -1.96 0.72
CA GLU A 94 5.34 -2.51 -0.53
C GLU A 94 4.30 -2.21 -1.61
N VAL A 95 4.76 -1.91 -2.81
CA VAL A 95 3.90 -1.76 -3.99
C VAL A 95 4.25 -2.86 -4.97
N TYR A 96 3.23 -3.59 -5.40
CA TYR A 96 3.35 -4.65 -6.40
C TYR A 96 2.56 -4.28 -7.64
N ILE A 97 3.13 -4.61 -8.80
CA ILE A 97 2.41 -4.70 -10.07
C ILE A 97 2.51 -6.15 -10.49
N ASP A 98 1.36 -6.81 -10.58
CA ASP A 98 1.26 -8.27 -10.65
C ASP A 98 2.06 -8.89 -9.49
N ASP A 99 3.00 -9.79 -9.80
CA ASP A 99 3.86 -10.44 -8.79
C ASP A 99 5.20 -9.74 -8.58
N LYS A 100 5.43 -8.59 -9.24
CA LYS A 100 6.69 -7.86 -9.14
C LYS A 100 6.59 -6.73 -8.14
N MET A 101 7.43 -6.76 -7.11
CA MET A 101 7.61 -5.62 -6.21
C MET A 101 8.29 -4.48 -6.98
N VAL A 102 7.64 -3.31 -7.01
CA VAL A 102 8.10 -2.11 -7.73
C VAL A 102 8.51 -0.97 -6.80
N ALA A 103 8.13 -1.04 -5.52
CA ALA A 103 8.61 -0.14 -4.48
C ALA A 103 8.55 -0.83 -3.11
N HIS A 104 9.45 -0.44 -2.21
CA HIS A 104 9.53 -0.89 -0.82
C HIS A 104 9.98 0.29 0.04
N GLY A 105 9.37 0.45 1.21
CA GLY A 105 9.81 1.36 2.25
C GLY A 105 9.71 0.68 3.61
N ASP A 106 10.67 0.94 4.48
CA ASP A 106 10.66 0.39 5.84
C ASP A 106 9.84 1.28 6.80
N ASN A 107 9.74 2.58 6.50
CA ASN A 107 8.92 3.53 7.23
C ASN A 107 8.22 4.47 6.24
N CYS A 108 7.11 4.03 5.66
CA CYS A 108 6.47 4.77 4.58
C CYS A 108 5.81 6.10 4.99
N GLU A 109 5.52 6.27 6.28
CA GLU A 109 5.11 7.58 6.82
C GLU A 109 6.23 8.62 6.66
N GLU A 110 7.48 8.22 6.89
CA GLU A 110 8.67 9.07 6.79
C GLU A 110 9.19 9.16 5.35
N ASP A 111 9.27 8.02 4.65
CA ASP A 111 9.82 7.91 3.30
C ASP A 111 8.92 8.59 2.25
N PHE A 112 7.59 8.56 2.45
CA PHE A 112 6.60 9.05 1.49
C PHE A 112 5.55 9.96 2.15
N PRO A 113 5.97 11.11 2.71
CA PRO A 113 5.13 11.93 3.57
C PRO A 113 4.02 12.62 2.77
N GLY A 114 2.78 12.38 3.17
CA GLY A 114 1.61 13.15 2.73
C GLY A 114 1.48 14.47 3.51
N GLY A 115 0.40 15.20 3.26
CA GLY A 115 -0.07 16.21 4.21
C GLY A 115 -1.31 15.73 4.97
N GLY A 116 -1.79 16.57 5.88
CA GLY A 116 -3.04 16.33 6.58
C GLY A 116 -4.24 16.32 5.61
N ASP A 117 -5.38 15.84 6.08
CA ASP A 117 -6.53 15.55 5.21
C ASP A 117 -7.09 16.80 4.49
N GLU A 118 -6.91 17.97 5.12
CA GLU A 118 -7.31 19.27 4.57
C GLU A 118 -6.28 19.88 3.61
N SER A 119 -5.04 19.38 3.58
CA SER A 119 -3.95 20.03 2.85
C SER A 119 -3.86 19.62 1.38
N ASN A 120 -4.70 18.67 0.93
CA ASN A 120 -4.70 18.09 -0.43
C ASN A 120 -3.30 17.65 -0.93
N LYS A 121 -2.37 17.34 -0.01
CA LYS A 121 -1.01 16.95 -0.34
C LYS A 121 -0.94 15.42 -0.32
N PRO A 122 -0.81 14.76 -1.49
CA PRO A 122 -0.79 13.31 -1.55
C PRO A 122 0.52 12.74 -1.01
N SER A 123 0.47 11.51 -0.50
CA SER A 123 1.65 10.65 -0.38
C SER A 123 1.95 10.04 -1.75
N ILE A 124 3.20 10.13 -2.20
CA ILE A 124 3.60 9.71 -3.55
C ILE A 124 4.71 8.67 -3.42
N ILE A 125 4.47 7.48 -3.98
CA ILE A 125 5.51 6.46 -4.15
C ILE A 125 5.86 6.35 -5.64
N PRO A 126 7.10 6.66 -6.04
CA PRO A 126 7.57 6.36 -7.38
C PRO A 126 7.61 4.85 -7.62
N SER A 127 6.89 4.36 -8.63
CA SER A 127 6.92 2.96 -9.08
C SER A 127 7.97 2.72 -10.18
N THR A 128 9.04 3.53 -10.19
CA THR A 128 9.99 3.74 -11.30
C THR A 128 10.82 2.51 -11.71
N ILE A 129 10.60 1.33 -11.12
CA ILE A 129 11.09 0.04 -11.67
C ILE A 129 10.39 -0.30 -13.02
N LEU A 130 9.42 0.50 -13.46
CA LEU A 130 8.71 0.35 -14.72
C LEU A 130 9.46 0.77 -16.00
N ARG A 131 10.30 1.81 -15.98
CA ARG A 131 10.98 2.26 -17.21
C ARG A 131 12.07 1.29 -17.71
N ALA A 132 12.62 0.46 -16.82
CA ALA A 132 13.63 -0.53 -17.20
C ALA A 132 13.03 -1.82 -17.78
N ALA A 133 11.77 -2.15 -17.49
CA ALA A 133 11.14 -3.39 -17.93
C ALA A 133 10.29 -3.25 -19.21
N ALA A 134 9.68 -2.07 -19.42
CA ALA A 134 8.86 -1.80 -20.62
C ALA A 134 9.69 -1.46 -21.87
N SER A 135 10.97 -1.13 -21.73
CA SER A 135 11.89 -0.90 -22.86
C SER A 135 12.62 -2.17 -23.32
N ALA A 136 12.26 -3.34 -22.74
CA ALA A 136 12.92 -4.62 -22.99
C ALA A 136 12.01 -5.66 -23.68
N HIS A 137 10.90 -5.23 -24.27
CA HIS A 137 10.04 -6.07 -25.13
C HIS A 137 9.75 -5.36 -26.44
#